data_AF-Q0G0K7-F1
#
_entry.id   AF-Q0G0K7-F1
#
_cell.length_a   1.000
_cell.length_b   1.000
_cell.length_c   1.000
_cell.angle_alpha   90.00
_cell.angle_beta   90.00
_cell.angle_gamma   90.00
#
_symmetry.space_group_name_H-M   'P 1'
#
loop_
_entity.id
_entity.type
_entity.pdbx_description
1 polymer ?
#
loop_
_entity_poly.entity_id
_entity_poly.type
_entity_poly.pdbx_seq_one_letter_code
_entity_poly.pdbx_strand_id
1 'polypeptide(L)'
;MASSGDSERLSEGDLDQQAIFYHRNPKPGKLAIQATKPLGNQRDLALAYSPGVAAPCREIAEDPHKAADYTSRSNLVAVISNGTAVLGLGDIGPLASKPVMEGKAVLFKKFADIDVFDIEIDAREIDHVCDVVAALEPTFGGINLEDIKAPECFEIEARLRQRMKIPVFHDDQHGTAIIVSAAVRNALRLSGKKLGEVKIVASGAGAASLACLNLLIECGAKRENILVTDRDGV
;
A
#
# COMPACT_ATOMS: atom_id res chain seq x y z
N MET A 1 10.50 -19.87 44.54
CA MET A 1 11.33 -18.69 44.25
C MET A 1 11.79 -18.80 42.80
N ALA A 2 11.48 -17.76 41.99
CA ALA A 2 11.97 -17.42 40.64
C ALA A 2 11.87 -18.50 39.54
N SER A 3 10.97 -18.41 38.55
CA SER A 3 11.10 -17.60 37.30
C SER A 3 12.38 -17.96 36.53
N SER A 4 12.39 -18.35 35.25
CA SER A 4 11.67 -17.89 34.06
C SER A 4 12.10 -18.87 32.94
N GLY A 5 11.25 -19.36 32.04
CA GLY A 5 10.68 -18.54 30.98
C GLY A 5 11.70 -18.17 29.90
N ASP A 6 12.59 -19.08 29.48
CA ASP A 6 13.41 -18.89 28.29
C ASP A 6 12.54 -19.13 27.04
N SER A 7 11.94 -18.05 26.53
CA SER A 7 11.54 -18.02 25.13
C SER A 7 12.84 -17.98 24.32
N GLU A 8 13.24 -19.11 23.76
CA GLU A 8 14.28 -19.17 22.74
C GLU A 8 13.92 -18.16 21.65
N ARG A 9 14.70 -17.08 21.56
CA ARG A 9 14.65 -16.17 20.43
C ARG A 9 15.02 -17.01 19.21
N LEU A 10 14.03 -17.27 18.36
CA LEU A 10 14.22 -17.91 17.05
C LEU A 10 15.43 -17.26 16.39
N SER A 11 16.49 -18.03 16.14
CA SER A 11 17.67 -17.53 15.44
C SER A 11 17.25 -17.09 14.04
N GLU A 12 17.73 -15.96 13.53
CA GLU A 12 17.35 -15.42 12.21
C GLU A 12 17.38 -16.46 11.08
N GLY A 13 18.35 -17.38 11.09
CA GLY A 13 18.46 -18.45 10.10
C GLY A 13 17.29 -19.46 10.08
N ASP A 14 16.56 -19.58 11.19
CA ASP A 14 15.34 -20.41 11.27
C ASP A 14 14.13 -19.67 10.68
N LEU A 15 13.99 -18.37 10.98
CA LEU A 15 12.91 -17.54 10.42
C LEU A 15 13.03 -17.39 8.89
N ASP A 16 14.24 -17.20 8.36
CA ASP A 16 14.45 -17.06 6.92
C ASP A 16 14.06 -18.36 6.18
N GLN A 17 14.46 -19.52 6.71
CA GLN A 17 14.09 -20.82 6.14
C GLN A 17 12.58 -21.04 6.20
N GLN A 18 11.94 -20.68 7.31
CA GLN A 18 10.49 -20.75 7.46
C GLN A 18 9.77 -19.82 6.46
N ALA A 19 10.24 -18.59 6.27
CA ALA A 19 9.65 -17.63 5.33
C ALA A 19 9.77 -18.12 3.88
N ILE A 20 10.93 -18.63 3.48
CA ILE A 20 11.14 -19.23 2.15
C ILE A 20 10.22 -20.44 1.96
N PHE A 21 10.13 -21.32 2.97
CA PHE A 21 9.25 -22.47 2.93
C PHE A 21 7.79 -22.05 2.77
N TYR A 22 7.34 -21.06 3.55
CA TYR A 22 6.00 -20.48 3.53
C TYR A 22 5.64 -19.88 2.17
N HIS A 23 6.56 -19.18 1.50
CA HIS A 23 6.30 -18.60 0.18
C HIS A 23 6.34 -19.63 -0.97
N ARG A 24 6.94 -20.80 -0.76
CA ARG A 24 7.09 -21.84 -1.79
C ARG A 24 5.99 -22.89 -1.73
N ASN A 25 5.53 -23.25 -0.54
CA ASN A 25 4.71 -24.44 -0.31
C ASN A 25 3.34 -24.13 0.28
N PRO A 26 2.31 -24.96 -0.02
CA PRO A 26 2.31 -26.06 -0.99
C PRO A 26 2.27 -25.57 -2.45
N LYS A 27 1.98 -24.29 -2.66
CA LYS A 27 2.02 -23.61 -3.96
C LYS A 27 2.73 -22.26 -3.77
N PRO A 28 3.56 -21.82 -4.72
CA PRO A 28 4.23 -20.54 -4.62
C PRO A 28 3.27 -19.34 -4.57
N GLY A 29 3.67 -18.30 -3.84
CA GLY A 29 2.95 -17.04 -3.71
C GLY A 29 1.90 -17.05 -2.58
N LYS A 30 1.34 -15.88 -2.29
CA LYS A 30 0.38 -15.67 -1.19
C LYS A 30 -1.05 -15.43 -1.64
N LEU A 31 -1.28 -15.26 -2.93
CA LEU A 31 -2.57 -14.90 -3.50
C LEU A 31 -3.07 -15.93 -4.51
N ALA A 32 -4.39 -15.99 -4.65
CA ALA A 32 -5.07 -16.73 -5.70
C ALA A 32 -6.37 -16.00 -6.07
N ILE A 33 -6.77 -16.13 -7.34
CA ILE A 33 -8.07 -15.62 -7.80
C ILE A 33 -9.11 -16.71 -7.59
N GLN A 34 -10.27 -16.33 -7.03
CA GLN A 34 -11.40 -17.21 -6.85
C GLN A 34 -12.64 -16.59 -7.52
N ALA A 35 -13.33 -17.40 -8.33
CA ALA A 35 -14.61 -16.99 -8.92
C ALA A 35 -15.68 -16.87 -7.82
N THR A 36 -16.42 -15.77 -7.83
CA THR A 36 -17.50 -15.49 -6.86
C THR A 36 -18.88 -15.94 -7.36
N LYS A 37 -19.02 -16.25 -8.65
CA LYS A 37 -20.28 -16.70 -9.27
C LYS A 37 -20.14 -18.17 -9.66
N PRO A 38 -21.22 -18.97 -9.59
CA PRO A 38 -21.18 -20.37 -10.00
C PRO A 38 -20.85 -20.49 -11.49
N LEU A 39 -20.18 -21.57 -11.86
CA LEU A 39 -19.79 -21.90 -13.25
C LEU A 39 -20.07 -23.39 -13.54
N GLY A 40 -21.12 -23.95 -12.93
CA GLY A 40 -21.33 -25.40 -12.89
C GLY A 40 -22.11 -25.98 -14.06
N ASN A 41 -22.75 -25.13 -14.88
CA ASN A 41 -23.60 -25.56 -15.99
C ASN A 41 -23.54 -24.59 -17.18
N GLN A 42 -24.19 -24.94 -18.29
CA GLN A 42 -24.20 -24.15 -19.52
C GLN A 42 -24.81 -22.75 -19.33
N ARG A 43 -25.86 -22.63 -18.52
CA ARG A 43 -26.50 -21.34 -18.25
C ARG A 43 -25.55 -20.42 -17.49
N ASP A 44 -24.85 -20.94 -16.48
CA ASP A 44 -23.86 -20.17 -15.72
C ASP A 44 -22.74 -19.63 -16.63
N LEU A 45 -22.20 -20.48 -17.50
CA LEU A 45 -21.17 -20.09 -18.48
C LEU A 45 -21.68 -19.03 -19.46
N ALA A 46 -22.91 -19.18 -19.93
CA ALA A 46 -23.55 -18.22 -20.83
C ALA A 46 -23.82 -16.86 -20.18
N LEU A 47 -23.96 -16.79 -18.85
CA LEU A 47 -24.09 -15.55 -18.09
C LEU A 47 -22.74 -14.93 -17.75
N ALA A 48 -21.78 -15.75 -17.32
CA ALA A 48 -20.44 -15.29 -16.94
C ALA A 48 -19.61 -14.79 -18.14
N TYR A 49 -19.89 -15.32 -19.34
CA TYR A 49 -19.21 -14.95 -20.56
C TYR A 49 -20.22 -14.80 -21.70
N SER A 50 -19.86 -15.21 -22.93
CA SER A 50 -20.72 -15.08 -24.09
C SER A 50 -21.94 -16.02 -24.03
N PRO A 51 -23.14 -15.56 -24.43
CA PRO A 51 -23.45 -14.21 -24.92
C PRO A 51 -23.86 -13.21 -23.82
N GLY A 52 -24.08 -13.64 -22.58
CA GLY A 52 -24.70 -12.85 -21.51
C GLY A 52 -23.87 -11.66 -21.04
N VAL A 53 -22.54 -11.77 -21.01
CA VAL A 53 -21.62 -10.69 -20.61
C VAL A 53 -21.77 -9.43 -21.46
N ALA A 54 -22.34 -9.54 -22.67
CA ALA A 54 -22.60 -8.39 -23.53
C ALA A 54 -23.61 -7.39 -22.93
N ALA A 55 -24.51 -7.83 -22.04
CA ALA A 55 -25.48 -6.97 -21.40
C ALA A 55 -24.83 -5.93 -20.46
N PRO A 56 -24.05 -6.31 -19.42
CA PRO A 56 -23.35 -5.33 -18.60
C PRO A 56 -22.35 -4.49 -19.40
N CYS A 57 -21.69 -5.03 -20.44
CA CYS A 57 -20.82 -4.23 -21.30
C CYS A 57 -21.57 -3.08 -22.01
N ARG A 58 -22.77 -3.33 -22.53
CA ARG A 58 -23.59 -2.29 -23.18
C ARG A 58 -24.06 -1.23 -22.19
N GLU A 59 -24.49 -1.66 -21.00
CA GLU A 59 -24.89 -0.74 -19.93
C GLU A 59 -23.73 0.18 -19.49
N ILE A 60 -22.50 -0.35 -19.36
CA ILE A 60 -21.31 0.44 -19.01
C ILE A 60 -20.89 1.36 -20.15
N ALA A 61 -21.07 0.95 -21.41
CA ALA A 61 -20.78 1.80 -22.57
C ALA A 61 -21.73 3.01 -22.65
N GLU A 62 -22.98 2.85 -22.20
CA GLU A 62 -23.96 3.94 -22.09
C GLU A 62 -23.71 4.82 -20.85
N ASP A 63 -23.35 4.22 -19.72
CA ASP A 63 -23.01 4.91 -18.47
C ASP A 63 -21.79 4.28 -17.78
N PRO A 64 -20.60 4.90 -17.89
CA PRO A 64 -19.38 4.38 -17.28
C PRO A 64 -19.44 4.18 -15.75
N HIS A 65 -20.34 4.88 -15.05
CA HIS A 65 -20.48 4.73 -13.60
C HIS A 65 -21.00 3.34 -13.19
N LYS A 66 -21.76 2.68 -14.08
CA LYS A 66 -22.28 1.31 -13.86
C LYS A 66 -21.18 0.25 -13.78
N ALA A 67 -19.93 0.59 -14.09
CA ALA A 67 -18.79 -0.29 -13.83
C ALA A 67 -18.69 -0.65 -12.34
N ALA A 68 -19.11 0.25 -11.43
CA ALA A 68 -19.14 -0.02 -10.00
C ALA A 68 -20.19 -1.07 -9.58
N ASP A 69 -21.27 -1.23 -10.38
CA ASP A 69 -22.38 -2.13 -10.09
C ASP A 69 -22.14 -3.54 -10.65
N TYR A 70 -21.53 -3.63 -11.83
CA TYR A 70 -21.42 -4.88 -12.59
C TYR A 70 -20.03 -5.52 -12.55
N THR A 71 -19.05 -4.87 -11.92
CA THR A 71 -17.68 -5.38 -11.83
C THR A 71 -17.15 -5.29 -10.41
N SER A 72 -16.00 -5.91 -10.15
CA SER A 72 -15.30 -5.80 -8.86
C SER A 72 -14.61 -4.45 -8.66
N ARG A 73 -14.66 -3.53 -9.64
CA ARG A 73 -13.91 -2.26 -9.63
C ARG A 73 -14.08 -1.47 -8.33
N SER A 74 -15.28 -1.41 -7.78
CA SER A 74 -15.58 -0.65 -6.56
C SER A 74 -14.86 -1.17 -5.30
N ASN A 75 -14.49 -2.45 -5.27
CA ASN A 75 -13.75 -3.08 -4.17
C ASN A 75 -12.29 -3.41 -4.52
N LEU A 76 -11.85 -3.12 -5.75
CA LEU A 76 -10.54 -3.54 -6.26
C LEU A 76 -9.52 -2.39 -6.17
N VAL A 77 -8.42 -2.62 -5.47
CA VAL A 77 -7.29 -1.69 -5.35
C VAL A 77 -6.06 -2.26 -6.06
N ALA A 78 -5.27 -1.42 -6.72
CA ALA A 78 -3.94 -1.80 -7.18
C ALA A 78 -2.91 -1.46 -6.12
N VAL A 79 -2.09 -2.43 -5.71
CA VAL A 79 -0.85 -2.15 -4.96
C VAL A 79 0.28 -2.08 -5.99
N ILE A 80 0.85 -0.90 -6.18
CA ILE A 80 1.82 -0.63 -7.24
C ILE A 80 3.16 -0.24 -6.65
N SER A 81 4.21 -0.90 -7.13
CA SER A 81 5.60 -0.57 -6.81
C SER A 81 6.49 -0.71 -8.04
N ASN A 82 7.59 0.04 -8.08
CA ASN A 82 8.70 -0.21 -9.01
C ASN A 82 9.93 -0.85 -8.34
N GLY A 83 9.80 -1.22 -7.05
CA GLY A 83 10.82 -1.94 -6.29
C GLY A 83 12.07 -1.11 -5.98
N THR A 84 11.96 0.22 -5.97
CA THR A 84 13.12 1.12 -5.76
C THR A 84 13.41 1.44 -4.29
N ALA A 85 12.51 1.15 -3.38
CA ALA A 85 12.70 1.34 -1.94
C ALA A 85 12.01 0.25 -1.11
N VAL A 86 12.31 -1.01 -1.41
CA VAL A 86 11.65 -2.15 -0.77
C VAL A 86 12.15 -2.32 0.66
N LEU A 87 11.30 -2.00 1.64
CA LEU A 87 11.63 -2.13 3.07
C LEU A 87 12.98 -1.45 3.39
N GLY A 88 13.87 -2.14 4.11
CA GLY A 88 15.26 -1.72 4.34
C GLY A 88 16.26 -2.22 3.29
N LEU A 89 15.80 -2.88 2.23
CA LEU A 89 16.65 -3.51 1.21
C LEU A 89 17.02 -2.54 0.08
N GLY A 90 16.28 -1.44 -0.05
CA GLY A 90 16.51 -0.41 -1.07
C GLY A 90 16.02 -0.84 -2.46
N ASP A 91 16.77 -0.47 -3.48
CA ASP A 91 16.44 -0.74 -4.88
C ASP A 91 16.86 -2.17 -5.25
N ILE A 92 15.90 -3.10 -5.15
CA ILE A 92 16.08 -4.50 -5.53
C ILE A 92 15.28 -4.86 -6.80
N GLY A 93 14.58 -3.88 -7.37
CA GLY A 93 13.81 -4.00 -8.59
C GLY A 93 12.43 -4.68 -8.41
N PRO A 94 11.58 -4.59 -9.45
CA PRO A 94 10.17 -4.98 -9.37
C PRO A 94 9.96 -6.47 -9.07
N LEU A 95 10.76 -7.38 -9.67
CA LEU A 95 10.57 -8.82 -9.41
C LEU A 95 10.88 -9.21 -7.97
N ALA A 96 11.89 -8.58 -7.37
CA ALA A 96 12.28 -8.87 -5.99
C ALA A 96 11.34 -8.21 -4.97
N SER A 97 10.61 -7.14 -5.35
CA SER A 97 9.59 -6.51 -4.50
C SER A 97 8.29 -7.31 -4.44
N LYS A 98 8.03 -8.20 -5.41
CA LYS A 98 6.78 -8.96 -5.53
C LYS A 98 6.31 -9.65 -4.24
N PRO A 99 7.17 -10.35 -3.47
CA PRO A 99 6.73 -10.93 -2.21
C PRO A 99 6.19 -9.88 -1.23
N VAL A 100 6.73 -8.66 -1.19
CA VAL A 100 6.22 -7.60 -0.30
C VAL A 100 4.83 -7.14 -0.77
N MET A 101 4.65 -6.93 -2.08
CA MET A 101 3.37 -6.47 -2.64
C MET A 101 2.26 -7.50 -2.49
N GLU A 102 2.54 -8.79 -2.74
CA GLU A 102 1.59 -9.87 -2.42
C GLU A 102 1.24 -9.88 -0.92
N GLY A 103 2.21 -9.51 -0.07
CA GLY A 103 2.02 -9.34 1.37
C GLY A 103 1.01 -8.24 1.69
N LYS A 104 1.16 -7.07 1.07
CA LYS A 104 0.21 -5.95 1.24
C LYS A 104 -1.19 -6.34 0.78
N ALA A 105 -1.32 -7.01 -0.36
CA ALA A 105 -2.60 -7.50 -0.87
C ALA A 105 -3.32 -8.44 0.12
N VAL A 106 -2.63 -9.42 0.72
CA VAL A 106 -3.27 -10.30 1.72
C VAL A 106 -3.68 -9.54 2.98
N LEU A 107 -2.96 -8.49 3.37
CA LEU A 107 -3.32 -7.64 4.52
C LEU A 107 -4.59 -6.82 4.21
N PHE A 108 -4.67 -6.18 3.04
CA PHE A 108 -5.89 -5.50 2.57
C PHE A 108 -7.11 -6.42 2.63
N LYS A 109 -6.97 -7.63 2.08
CA LYS A 109 -8.07 -8.59 2.08
C LYS A 109 -8.43 -9.05 3.49
N LYS A 110 -7.43 -9.40 4.32
CA LYS A 110 -7.66 -9.97 5.65
C LYS A 110 -8.28 -8.98 6.63
N PHE A 111 -7.86 -7.72 6.59
CA PHE A 111 -8.24 -6.73 7.60
C PHE A 111 -9.34 -5.76 7.16
N ALA A 112 -9.56 -5.59 5.85
CA ALA A 112 -10.54 -4.64 5.32
C ALA A 112 -11.49 -5.23 4.25
N ASP A 113 -11.35 -6.52 3.90
CA ASP A 113 -12.11 -7.18 2.82
C ASP A 113 -11.98 -6.50 1.44
N ILE A 114 -10.87 -5.80 1.22
CA ILE A 114 -10.54 -5.14 -0.05
C ILE A 114 -9.81 -6.13 -0.95
N ASP A 115 -10.26 -6.27 -2.20
CA ASP A 115 -9.59 -7.10 -3.20
C ASP A 115 -8.43 -6.32 -3.81
N VAL A 116 -7.31 -7.00 -4.06
CA VAL A 116 -6.08 -6.35 -4.55
C VAL A 116 -5.46 -7.13 -5.69
N PHE A 117 -4.97 -6.40 -6.69
CA PHE A 117 -3.90 -6.87 -7.56
C PHE A 117 -2.60 -6.13 -7.23
N ASP A 118 -1.56 -6.90 -6.95
CA ASP A 118 -0.19 -6.43 -6.90
C ASP A 118 0.36 -6.25 -8.33
N ILE A 119 0.95 -5.08 -8.60
CA ILE A 119 1.48 -4.70 -9.91
C ILE A 119 2.86 -4.11 -9.73
N GLU A 120 3.87 -4.93 -10.02
CA GLU A 120 5.27 -4.50 -10.05
C GLU A 120 5.64 -3.99 -11.45
N ILE A 121 5.90 -2.70 -11.57
CA ILE A 121 6.18 -2.03 -12.84
C ILE A 121 7.69 -1.86 -13.04
N ASP A 122 8.21 -2.24 -14.21
CA ASP A 122 9.58 -1.93 -14.62
C ASP A 122 9.64 -0.52 -15.24
N ALA A 123 9.41 0.49 -14.40
CA ALA A 123 9.43 1.90 -14.76
C ALA A 123 10.12 2.71 -13.67
N ARG A 124 11.14 3.48 -14.05
CA ARG A 124 11.99 4.25 -13.13
C ARG A 124 11.78 5.75 -13.22
N GLU A 125 11.60 6.26 -14.44
CA GLU A 125 11.36 7.68 -14.69
C GLU A 125 9.96 8.07 -14.21
N ILE A 126 9.85 9.20 -13.50
CA ILE A 126 8.60 9.71 -12.91
C ILE A 126 7.48 9.75 -13.95
N ASP A 127 7.75 10.32 -15.13
CA ASP A 127 6.76 10.44 -16.21
C ASP A 127 6.25 9.06 -16.66
N HIS A 128 7.15 8.10 -16.83
CA HIS A 128 6.79 6.75 -17.26
C HIS A 128 5.99 6.01 -16.19
N VAL A 129 6.37 6.13 -14.91
CA VAL A 129 5.59 5.60 -13.79
C VAL A 129 4.18 6.19 -13.79
N CYS A 130 4.07 7.52 -13.90
CA CYS A 130 2.77 8.19 -13.93
C CYS A 130 1.91 7.75 -15.11
N ASP A 131 2.48 7.58 -16.30
CA ASP A 131 1.77 7.12 -17.49
C ASP A 131 1.24 5.69 -17.35
N VAL A 132 2.10 4.77 -16.89
CA VAL A 132 1.71 3.36 -16.68
C VAL A 132 0.60 3.27 -15.63
N VAL A 133 0.74 3.95 -14.49
CA VAL A 133 -0.24 3.89 -13.42
C VAL A 133 -1.57 4.54 -13.80
N ALA A 134 -1.53 5.72 -14.44
CA ALA A 134 -2.75 6.42 -14.86
C ALA A 134 -3.52 5.62 -15.91
N ALA A 135 -2.84 4.87 -16.79
CA ALA A 135 -3.48 4.01 -17.77
C ALA A 135 -4.30 2.86 -17.14
N LEU A 136 -4.02 2.49 -15.88
CA LEU A 136 -4.71 1.43 -15.16
C LEU A 136 -6.02 1.90 -14.48
N GLU A 137 -6.31 3.21 -14.46
CA GLU A 137 -7.50 3.79 -13.80
C GLU A 137 -8.85 3.09 -14.11
N PRO A 138 -9.13 2.63 -15.35
CA PRO A 138 -10.40 1.98 -15.64
C PRO A 138 -10.64 0.71 -14.82
N THR A 139 -9.57 -0.02 -14.46
CA THR A 139 -9.64 -1.31 -13.77
C THR A 139 -9.90 -1.17 -12.27
N PHE A 140 -9.35 -0.12 -11.63
CA PHE A 140 -9.25 -0.03 -10.17
C PHE A 140 -10.19 1.01 -9.58
N GLY A 141 -10.67 0.77 -8.37
CA GLY A 141 -11.40 1.72 -7.53
C GLY A 141 -10.47 2.63 -6.73
N GLY A 142 -9.21 2.25 -6.55
CA GLY A 142 -8.16 3.05 -5.91
C GLY A 142 -6.75 2.51 -6.19
N ILE A 143 -5.75 3.36 -6.00
CA ILE A 143 -4.33 3.03 -6.16
C ILE A 143 -3.62 3.21 -4.82
N ASN A 144 -2.88 2.18 -4.42
CA ASN A 144 -1.94 2.19 -3.31
C ASN A 144 -0.51 2.12 -3.87
N LEU A 145 0.23 3.23 -3.79
CA LEU A 145 1.65 3.28 -4.11
C LEU A 145 2.47 2.76 -2.93
N GLU A 146 3.47 1.94 -3.23
CA GLU A 146 4.24 1.20 -2.23
C GLU A 146 5.72 1.10 -2.62
N ASP A 147 6.64 1.24 -1.66
CA ASP A 147 8.08 0.97 -1.83
C ASP A 147 8.72 1.72 -3.04
N ILE A 148 8.30 2.97 -3.26
CA ILE A 148 8.89 3.88 -4.27
C ILE A 148 9.84 4.85 -3.58
N LYS A 149 11.06 4.98 -4.08
CA LYS A 149 12.09 5.81 -3.45
C LYS A 149 11.74 7.30 -3.42
N ALA A 150 12.24 7.97 -2.39
CA ALA A 150 12.28 9.43 -2.31
C ALA A 150 13.51 9.97 -3.06
N PRO A 151 13.43 11.20 -3.63
CA PRO A 151 12.29 12.12 -3.59
C PRO A 151 11.20 11.86 -4.64
N GLU A 152 11.41 10.92 -5.57
CA GLU A 152 10.52 10.70 -6.72
C GLU A 152 9.08 10.32 -6.33
N CYS A 153 8.92 9.57 -5.24
CA CYS A 153 7.61 9.14 -4.72
C CYS A 153 6.64 10.30 -4.48
N PHE A 154 7.14 11.46 -4.03
CA PHE A 154 6.32 12.64 -3.76
C PHE A 154 5.73 13.22 -5.04
N GLU A 155 6.55 13.34 -6.08
CA GLU A 155 6.14 13.91 -7.35
C GLU A 155 5.22 12.94 -8.11
N ILE A 156 5.53 11.64 -8.08
CA ILE A 156 4.69 10.59 -8.65
C ILE A 156 3.28 10.64 -8.04
N GLU A 157 3.18 10.64 -6.71
CA GLU A 157 1.89 10.70 -6.02
C GLU A 157 1.13 11.99 -6.35
N ALA A 158 1.79 13.16 -6.29
CA ALA A 158 1.16 14.44 -6.57
C ALA A 158 0.58 14.50 -7.99
N ARG A 159 1.35 14.05 -8.99
CA ARG A 159 0.91 14.01 -10.40
C ARG A 159 -0.23 13.02 -10.61
N LEU A 160 -0.16 11.85 -10.00
CA LEU A 160 -1.22 10.84 -10.11
C LEU A 160 -2.52 11.31 -9.45
N ARG A 161 -2.46 11.93 -8.26
CA ARG A 161 -3.63 12.52 -7.58
C ARG A 161 -4.28 13.66 -8.39
N GLN A 162 -3.51 14.39 -9.19
CA GLN A 162 -4.04 15.43 -10.08
C GLN A 162 -4.67 14.86 -11.35
N ARG A 163 -4.08 13.80 -11.91
CA ARG A 163 -4.49 13.21 -13.19
C ARG A 163 -5.67 12.25 -13.06
N MET A 164 -5.72 11.49 -11.98
CA MET A 164 -6.64 10.37 -11.83
C MET A 164 -7.95 10.76 -11.15
N LYS A 165 -9.05 10.09 -11.50
CA LYS A 165 -10.38 10.31 -10.88
C LYS A 165 -10.69 9.35 -9.74
N ILE A 166 -9.73 8.50 -9.37
CA ILE A 166 -9.81 7.59 -8.22
C ILE A 166 -8.80 8.00 -7.15
N PRO A 167 -9.01 7.61 -5.88
CA PRO A 167 -8.03 7.85 -4.83
C PRO A 167 -6.68 7.23 -5.15
N VAL A 168 -5.61 8.01 -4.96
CA VAL A 168 -4.22 7.56 -5.00
C VAL A 168 -3.61 7.87 -3.63
N PHE A 169 -3.00 6.86 -3.02
CA PHE A 169 -2.46 6.91 -1.67
C PHE A 169 -1.10 6.24 -1.63
N HIS A 170 -0.09 6.91 -1.08
CA HIS A 170 1.21 6.29 -0.81
C HIS A 170 1.30 5.81 0.64
N ASP A 171 1.40 4.50 0.86
CA ASP A 171 1.32 3.92 2.22
C ASP A 171 2.52 4.30 3.09
N ASP A 172 3.74 4.20 2.55
CA ASP A 172 4.96 4.55 3.29
C ASP A 172 4.98 5.99 3.79
N GLN A 173 4.28 6.90 3.09
CA GLN A 173 4.13 8.29 3.49
C GLN A 173 2.96 8.45 4.46
N HIS A 174 1.75 8.29 3.95
CA HIS A 174 0.53 8.68 4.65
C HIS A 174 0.10 7.64 5.68
N GLY A 175 0.24 6.34 5.39
CA GLY A 175 -0.04 5.26 6.33
C GLY A 175 0.82 5.38 7.58
N THR A 176 2.12 5.56 7.39
CA THR A 176 3.07 5.81 8.49
C THR A 176 2.70 7.06 9.28
N ALA A 177 2.42 8.18 8.60
CA ALA A 177 2.04 9.43 9.24
C ALA A 177 0.80 9.30 10.13
N ILE A 178 -0.24 8.61 9.66
CA ILE A 178 -1.49 8.41 10.40
C ILE A 178 -1.24 7.64 11.70
N ILE A 179 -0.50 6.53 11.62
CA ILE A 179 -0.20 5.68 12.79
C ILE A 179 0.71 6.42 13.78
N VAL A 180 1.74 7.12 13.31
CA VAL A 180 2.63 7.93 14.16
C VAL A 180 1.85 9.04 14.85
N SER A 181 0.97 9.75 14.13
CA SER A 181 0.15 10.82 14.71
C SER A 181 -0.80 10.29 15.78
N ALA A 182 -1.40 9.12 15.56
CA ALA A 182 -2.23 8.45 16.56
C ALA A 182 -1.42 8.05 17.82
N ALA A 183 -0.22 7.49 17.63
CA ALA A 183 0.67 7.10 18.72
C ALA A 183 1.14 8.31 19.53
N VAL A 184 1.61 9.37 18.87
CA VAL A 184 2.03 10.62 19.52
C VAL A 184 0.87 11.25 20.29
N ARG A 185 -0.32 11.33 19.70
CA ARG A 185 -1.51 11.85 20.37
C ARG A 185 -1.81 11.07 21.65
N ASN A 186 -1.75 9.75 21.61
CA ASN A 186 -2.00 8.92 22.79
C ASN A 186 -0.91 9.10 23.86
N ALA A 187 0.37 9.16 23.47
CA ALA A 187 1.48 9.40 24.39
C ALA A 187 1.39 10.78 25.07
N LEU A 188 0.98 11.81 24.34
CA LEU A 188 0.77 13.15 24.88
C LEU A 188 -0.40 13.18 25.87
N ARG A 189 -1.50 12.48 25.58
CA ARG A 189 -2.63 12.34 26.52
C ARG A 189 -2.20 11.66 27.81
N LEU A 190 -1.41 10.57 27.73
CA LEU A 190 -0.91 9.86 28.91
C LEU A 190 0.08 10.69 29.73
N SER A 191 0.87 11.55 29.09
CA SER A 191 1.85 12.41 29.76
C SER A 191 1.30 13.78 30.16
N GLY A 192 0.03 14.09 29.87
CA GLY A 192 -0.59 15.37 30.17
C GLY A 192 -0.01 16.56 29.38
N LYS A 193 0.62 16.31 28.23
CA LYS A 193 1.29 17.33 27.40
C LYS A 193 0.42 17.72 26.22
N LYS A 194 0.58 18.96 25.73
CA LYS A 194 -0.07 19.44 24.49
C LYS A 194 0.89 19.39 23.32
N LEU A 195 0.41 18.96 22.16
CA LEU A 195 1.24 18.83 20.95
C LEU A 195 1.93 20.14 20.54
N GLY A 196 1.23 21.27 20.65
CA GLY A 196 1.79 22.59 20.33
C GLY A 196 2.84 23.12 21.32
N GLU A 197 3.09 22.43 22.44
CA GLU A 197 4.03 22.82 23.49
C GLU A 197 5.26 21.90 23.56
N VAL A 198 5.26 20.76 22.87
CA VAL A 198 6.38 19.81 22.90
C VAL A 198 7.42 20.12 21.83
N LYS A 199 8.68 19.80 22.13
CA LYS A 199 9.77 19.73 21.15
C LYS A 199 9.81 18.34 20.54
N ILE A 200 9.90 18.28 19.22
CA ILE A 200 9.90 17.04 18.45
C ILE A 200 11.24 16.96 17.73
N VAL A 201 11.93 15.82 17.86
CA VAL A 201 13.15 15.53 17.12
C VAL A 201 12.87 14.33 16.23
N ALA A 202 13.09 14.47 14.93
CA ALA A 202 13.00 13.39 13.97
C ALA A 202 14.40 13.03 13.45
N SER A 203 14.75 11.76 13.54
CA SER A 203 15.96 11.21 12.93
C SER A 203 15.61 10.57 11.60
N GLY A 204 16.08 11.16 10.52
CA GLY A 204 15.78 10.84 9.13
C GLY A 204 14.90 11.91 8.47
N ALA A 205 15.26 12.30 7.24
CA ALA A 205 14.52 13.26 6.39
C ALA A 205 13.95 12.60 5.12
N GLY A 206 13.61 11.31 5.18
CA GLY A 206 12.99 10.57 4.07
C GLY A 206 11.47 10.72 3.99
N ALA A 207 10.86 10.02 3.01
CA ALA A 207 9.42 10.04 2.73
C ALA A 207 8.53 9.92 3.97
N ALA A 208 8.71 8.84 4.72
CA ALA A 208 7.92 8.55 5.92
C ALA A 208 8.05 9.65 7.00
N SER A 209 9.28 10.08 7.30
CA SER A 209 9.54 11.07 8.36
C SER A 209 8.94 12.43 8.03
N LEU A 210 9.15 12.91 6.79
CA LEU A 210 8.59 14.19 6.36
C LEU A 210 7.05 14.16 6.33
N ALA A 211 6.44 13.06 5.88
CA ALA A 211 5.00 12.88 5.93
C ALA A 211 4.46 12.88 7.38
N CYS A 212 5.14 12.20 8.31
CA CYS A 212 4.78 12.21 9.73
C CYS A 212 4.82 13.62 10.32
N LEU A 213 5.90 14.36 10.07
CA LEU A 213 6.07 15.71 10.58
C LEU A 213 5.03 16.67 10.02
N ASN A 214 4.75 16.60 8.72
CA ASN A 214 3.71 17.42 8.08
C ASN A 214 2.34 17.15 8.71
N LEU A 215 1.96 15.89 8.89
CA LEU A 215 0.67 15.57 9.53
C LEU A 215 0.62 15.98 11.00
N LEU A 216 1.73 15.87 11.73
CA LEU A 216 1.81 16.37 13.11
C LEU A 216 1.63 17.89 13.17
N ILE A 217 2.19 18.64 12.20
CA ILE A 217 1.98 20.08 12.08
C ILE A 217 0.50 20.38 11.83
N GLU A 218 -0.15 19.68 10.90
CA GLU A 218 -1.59 19.81 10.66
C GLU A 218 -2.44 19.48 11.89
N CYS A 219 -1.97 18.54 12.73
CA CYS A 219 -2.61 18.20 14.02
C CYS A 219 -2.34 19.23 15.13
N GLY A 220 -1.49 20.25 14.90
CA GLY A 220 -1.22 21.35 15.83
C GLY A 220 0.18 21.36 16.45
N ALA A 221 1.13 20.57 15.95
CA ALA A 221 2.55 20.75 16.29
C ALA A 221 3.05 22.06 15.69
N LYS A 222 3.93 22.75 16.42
CA LYS A 222 4.54 23.99 15.93
C LYS A 222 5.82 23.70 15.16
N ARG A 223 5.96 24.24 13.95
CA ARG A 223 7.14 24.01 13.11
C ARG A 223 8.43 24.46 13.79
N GLU A 224 8.40 25.56 14.53
CA GLU A 224 9.56 26.07 15.29
C GLU A 224 10.02 25.13 16.42
N ASN A 225 9.20 24.15 16.82
CA ASN A 225 9.54 23.15 17.84
C ASN A 225 10.06 21.83 17.25
N ILE A 226 10.16 21.72 15.92
CA ILE A 226 10.59 20.51 15.23
C ILE A 226 12.05 20.65 14.81
N LEU A 227 12.87 19.68 15.20
CA LEU A 227 14.22 19.49 14.71
C LEU A 227 14.28 18.22 13.87
N VAL A 228 14.86 18.30 12.68
CA VAL A 228 15.05 17.15 11.79
C VAL A 228 16.53 16.95 11.63
N THR A 229 16.99 15.70 11.65
CA THR A 229 18.37 15.35 11.33
C THR A 229 18.37 14.35 10.19
N ASP A 230 19.32 14.45 9.28
CA ASP A 230 19.58 13.44 8.26
C ASP A 230 21.01 12.89 8.38
N ARG A 231 21.50 12.22 7.33
CA ARG A 231 22.84 11.64 7.31
C ARG A 231 23.96 12.70 7.37
N ASP A 232 23.66 13.94 7.00
CA ASP A 232 24.60 15.05 6.89
C ASP A 232 24.57 15.95 8.14
N GLY A 233 23.58 15.76 9.04
CA GLY A 233 23.52 16.41 10.34
C GLY A 233 22.15 17.02 10.65
N VAL A 234 22.15 18.10 11.43
CA VAL A 234 20.97 18.92 11.79
C VAL A 234 20.72 19.98 10.73
#